data_AF-I3RMA3-F1
#
_entry.id   AF-I3RMA3-F1
#
_cell.length_a   1.000
_cell.length_b   1.000
_cell.length_c   1.000
_cell.angle_alpha   90.00
_cell.angle_beta   90.00
_cell.angle_gamma   90.00
#
_symmetry.space_group_name_H-M   'P 1'
#
loop_
_entity.id
_entity.type
_entity.pdbx_description
1 polymer ?
#
loop_
_entity_poly.entity_id
_entity_poly.type
_entity_poly.pdbx_seq_one_letter_code
_entity_poly.pdbx_strand_id
1 'polypeptide(L)'
;KDHPARDMQDTFYITNEVLLRTHTSPMQARTMDAHDFSKGGLRMIAPGRVYRRDTDDATHSHQFHQIEGLVVDKNITMADLKGTLDLVMKKMFGQDRELRWRPSYFPFTEPSVEVDISCFKCGGKGCNVCKHTG
;
A
#
# COMPACT_ATOMS: atom_id res chain seq x y z
N LYS A 1 -21.58 6.15 -4.10
CA LYS A 1 -20.97 7.49 -4.31
C LYS A 1 -20.64 8.15 -2.97
N ASP A 2 -20.78 7.40 -1.88
CA ASP A 2 -20.94 7.90 -0.51
C ASP A 2 -19.77 7.45 0.38
N HIS A 3 -18.66 7.02 -0.25
CA HIS A 3 -17.43 6.67 0.44
C HIS A 3 -16.59 7.95 0.57
N PRO A 4 -16.13 8.35 1.76
CA PRO A 4 -15.38 9.60 1.99
C PRO A 4 -14.20 9.80 1.03
N ALA A 5 -13.43 8.74 0.74
CA ALA A 5 -12.33 8.80 -0.23
C ALA A 5 -12.71 9.16 -1.68
N ARG A 6 -14.01 9.21 -2.03
CA ARG A 6 -14.52 9.69 -3.33
C ARG A 6 -15.05 11.13 -3.26
N ASP A 7 -15.03 11.75 -2.09
CA ASP A 7 -15.37 13.16 -1.91
C ASP A 7 -14.43 14.02 -2.76
N MET A 8 -14.98 15.09 -3.33
CA MET A 8 -14.22 16.08 -4.10
C MET A 8 -13.14 16.75 -3.25
N GLN A 9 -13.23 16.69 -1.92
CA GLN A 9 -12.22 17.20 -1.01
C GLN A 9 -10.91 16.39 -1.04
N ASP A 10 -10.96 15.09 -1.35
CA ASP A 10 -9.79 14.21 -1.31
C ASP A 10 -9.25 13.83 -2.71
N THR A 11 -10.06 13.99 -3.76
CA THR A 11 -9.77 13.53 -5.12
C THR A 11 -9.81 14.65 -6.16
N PHE A 12 -8.82 14.68 -7.05
CA PHE A 12 -8.83 15.57 -8.22
C PHE A 12 -9.70 15.00 -9.35
N TYR A 13 -10.84 15.64 -9.58
CA TYR A 13 -11.73 15.35 -10.70
C TYR A 13 -11.44 16.26 -11.89
N ILE A 14 -11.32 15.68 -13.09
CA ILE A 14 -11.26 16.39 -14.37
C ILE A 14 -12.69 16.61 -14.89
N THR A 15 -13.54 15.60 -14.74
CA THR A 15 -14.99 15.64 -14.97
C THR A 15 -15.68 14.89 -13.82
N ASN A 16 -17.02 14.80 -13.82
CA ASN A 16 -17.75 14.04 -12.80
C ASN A 16 -17.43 12.52 -12.78
N GLU A 17 -16.77 12.00 -13.82
CA GLU A 17 -16.45 10.57 -13.97
C GLU A 17 -14.96 10.30 -14.17
N VAL A 18 -14.22 11.30 -14.65
CA VAL A 18 -12.78 11.20 -14.91
C VAL A 18 -12.02 11.90 -13.80
N LEU A 19 -11.09 11.18 -13.18
CA LEU A 19 -10.29 11.64 -12.05
C LEU A 19 -8.82 11.25 -12.22
N LEU A 20 -7.94 11.98 -11.53
CA LEU A 20 -6.56 11.55 -11.35
C LEU A 20 -6.53 10.45 -10.29
N ARG A 21 -5.90 9.31 -10.61
CA ARG A 21 -5.87 8.14 -9.72
C ARG A 21 -5.25 8.49 -8.35
N THR A 22 -5.93 8.10 -7.29
CA THR A 22 -5.51 8.35 -5.89
C THR A 22 -4.61 7.26 -5.32
N HIS A 23 -4.55 6.13 -6.01
CA HIS A 23 -3.71 4.96 -5.71
C HIS A 23 -3.44 4.20 -7.03
N THR A 24 -2.55 3.21 -6.99
CA THR A 24 -2.17 2.41 -8.17
C THR A 24 -3.05 1.19 -8.39
N SER A 25 -3.93 0.84 -7.44
CA SER A 25 -4.86 -0.31 -7.54
C SER A 25 -5.76 -0.35 -8.80
N PRO A 26 -6.15 0.75 -9.48
CA PRO A 26 -6.87 0.63 -10.75
C PRO A 26 -6.07 -0.15 -11.82
N MET A 27 -4.73 -0.17 -11.73
CA MET A 27 -3.90 -1.02 -12.58
C MET A 27 -4.04 -2.50 -12.25
N GLN A 28 -4.22 -2.85 -10.97
CA GLN A 28 -4.46 -4.22 -10.55
C GLN A 28 -5.79 -4.74 -11.11
N ALA A 29 -6.87 -3.96 -10.99
CA ALA A 29 -8.17 -4.30 -11.57
C ALA A 29 -8.08 -4.54 -13.08
N ARG A 30 -7.48 -3.60 -13.82
CA ARG A 30 -7.28 -3.73 -15.27
C ARG A 30 -6.42 -4.94 -15.65
N THR A 31 -5.42 -5.26 -14.84
CA THR A 31 -4.55 -6.42 -15.08
C THR A 31 -5.30 -7.72 -14.80
N MET A 32 -6.10 -7.78 -13.73
CA MET A 32 -6.97 -8.92 -13.45
C MET A 32 -7.99 -9.17 -14.57
N ASP A 33 -8.64 -8.10 -15.07
CA ASP A 33 -9.62 -8.21 -16.17
C ASP A 33 -8.99 -8.75 -17.47
N ALA A 34 -7.73 -8.40 -17.72
CA ALA A 34 -7.00 -8.83 -18.91
C ALA A 34 -6.27 -10.17 -18.76
N HIS A 35 -6.12 -10.69 -17.53
CA HIS A 35 -5.30 -11.87 -17.26
C HIS A 35 -6.06 -13.16 -17.56
N ASP A 36 -5.41 -14.05 -18.30
CA ASP A 36 -5.91 -15.40 -18.57
C ASP A 36 -5.45 -16.36 -17.47
N PHE A 37 -6.32 -16.62 -16.49
CA PHE A 37 -6.04 -17.51 -15.36
C PHE A 37 -5.87 -18.99 -15.74
N SER A 38 -6.13 -19.39 -16.99
CA SER A 38 -5.76 -20.73 -17.46
C SER A 38 -4.24 -20.91 -17.61
N LYS A 39 -3.50 -19.79 -17.72
CA LYS A 39 -2.03 -19.77 -17.85
C LYS A 39 -1.30 -19.70 -16.50
N GLY A 40 -2.03 -19.72 -15.39
CA GLY A 40 -1.49 -19.70 -14.03
C GLY A 40 -1.88 -18.44 -13.23
N GLY A 41 -1.34 -18.35 -12.02
CA GLY A 41 -1.58 -17.22 -11.11
C GLY A 41 -1.03 -15.89 -11.63
N LEU A 42 -1.62 -14.81 -11.17
CA LEU A 42 -1.19 -13.44 -11.45
C LEU A 42 -0.24 -12.96 -10.34
N ARG A 43 0.92 -12.42 -10.72
CA ARG A 43 1.87 -11.75 -9.81
C ARG A 43 2.31 -10.45 -10.45
N MET A 44 2.06 -9.32 -9.80
CA MET A 44 2.38 -8.01 -10.38
C MET A 44 2.80 -6.99 -9.33
N ILE A 45 3.55 -5.99 -9.80
CA ILE A 45 3.90 -4.78 -9.06
C ILE A 45 3.51 -3.58 -9.92
N ALA A 46 2.84 -2.60 -9.33
CA ALA A 46 2.36 -1.40 -9.98
C ALA A 46 3.00 -0.15 -9.33
N PRO A 47 4.22 0.25 -9.74
CA PRO A 47 4.78 1.53 -9.34
C PRO A 47 4.14 2.66 -10.16
N GLY A 48 3.92 3.82 -9.55
CA GLY A 48 3.46 4.97 -10.31
C GLY A 48 3.18 6.23 -9.51
N ARG A 49 3.03 7.33 -10.25
CA ARG A 49 2.52 8.60 -9.72
C ARG A 49 1.04 8.47 -9.36
N VAL A 50 0.68 8.98 -8.19
CA VAL A 50 -0.68 9.08 -7.67
C VAL A 50 -0.90 10.50 -7.16
N TYR A 51 -2.17 10.89 -7.04
CA TYR A 51 -2.55 12.26 -6.72
C TYR A 51 -3.60 12.29 -5.61
N ARG A 52 -3.43 13.17 -4.64
CA ARG A 52 -4.40 13.41 -3.56
C ARG A 52 -4.60 14.90 -3.41
N ARG A 53 -5.82 15.33 -3.13
CA ARG A 53 -6.12 16.75 -2.92
C ARG A 53 -5.77 17.17 -1.48
N ASP A 54 -4.58 16.79 -1.04
CA ASP A 54 -4.02 17.21 0.23
C ASP A 54 -3.51 18.65 0.10
N THR A 55 -3.52 19.40 1.20
CA THR A 55 -2.87 20.72 1.22
C THR A 55 -1.37 20.51 1.24
N ASP A 56 -0.66 21.07 0.25
CA ASP A 56 0.80 20.95 0.20
C ASP A 56 1.41 21.57 1.47
N ASP A 57 2.13 20.74 2.21
CA ASP A 57 2.86 21.12 3.42
C ASP A 57 4.18 20.35 3.52
N ALA A 58 4.92 20.49 4.63
CA ALA A 58 6.21 19.82 4.80
C ALA A 58 6.13 18.28 4.85
N THR A 59 4.93 17.73 5.02
CA THR A 59 4.64 16.30 5.18
C THR A 59 3.73 15.72 4.10
N HIS A 60 3.04 16.56 3.32
CA HIS A 60 2.09 16.17 2.29
C HIS A 60 2.38 16.87 0.97
N SER A 61 2.33 16.11 -0.11
CA SER A 61 2.42 16.60 -1.48
C SER A 61 1.24 16.06 -2.27
N HIS A 62 0.56 16.93 -3.02
CA HIS A 62 -0.57 16.57 -3.86
C HIS A 62 -0.23 15.52 -4.93
N GLN A 63 1.05 15.39 -5.28
CA GLN A 63 1.59 14.36 -6.17
C GLN A 63 2.72 13.60 -5.47
N PHE A 64 2.66 12.26 -5.50
CA PHE A 64 3.72 11.41 -4.98
C PHE A 64 3.74 10.06 -5.69
N HIS A 65 4.67 9.19 -5.32
CA HIS A 65 4.82 7.86 -5.90
C HIS A 65 4.38 6.79 -4.90
N GLN A 66 3.59 5.83 -5.38
CA GLN A 66 3.26 4.63 -4.64
C GLN A 66 3.65 3.40 -5.46
N ILE A 67 3.85 2.31 -4.73
CA ILE A 67 4.03 0.98 -5.30
C ILE A 67 3.03 0.08 -4.59
N GLU A 68 2.19 -0.59 -5.37
CA GLU A 68 1.36 -1.67 -4.84
C GLU A 68 1.72 -3.00 -5.51
N GLY A 69 1.50 -4.10 -4.80
CA GLY A 69 1.70 -5.45 -5.31
C GLY A 69 0.42 -6.26 -5.21
N LEU A 70 0.22 -7.17 -6.17
CA LEU A 70 -0.90 -8.12 -6.17
C LEU A 70 -0.39 -9.51 -6.54
N VAL A 71 -0.79 -10.50 -5.73
CA VAL A 71 -0.59 -11.93 -6.03
C VAL A 71 -1.95 -12.62 -5.91
N VAL A 72 -2.38 -13.25 -7.01
CA VAL A 72 -3.61 -14.04 -7.08
C VAL A 72 -3.25 -15.42 -7.62
N ASP A 73 -3.36 -16.45 -6.78
CA ASP A 73 -3.10 -17.83 -7.15
C ASP A 73 -3.90 -18.77 -6.24
N LYS A 74 -3.91 -20.06 -6.56
CA LYS A 74 -4.52 -21.07 -5.69
C LYS A 74 -3.73 -21.20 -4.39
N ASN A 75 -4.44 -21.31 -3.27
CA ASN A 75 -3.89 -21.54 -1.93
C ASN A 75 -2.93 -20.45 -1.42
N ILE A 76 -3.07 -19.20 -1.89
CA ILE A 76 -2.36 -18.07 -1.29
C ILE A 76 -2.97 -17.75 0.07
N THR A 77 -2.11 -17.60 1.07
CA THR A 77 -2.50 -17.40 2.47
C THR A 77 -1.94 -16.09 3.02
N MET A 78 -2.44 -15.69 4.19
CA MET A 78 -1.87 -14.57 4.94
C MET A 78 -0.40 -14.80 5.34
N ALA A 79 0.04 -16.05 5.48
CA ALA A 79 1.43 -16.36 5.77
C ALA A 79 2.35 -15.99 4.60
N ASP A 80 1.88 -16.15 3.36
CA ASP A 80 2.63 -15.77 2.15
C ASP A 80 2.79 -14.24 2.06
N LEU A 81 1.74 -13.48 2.40
CA LEU A 81 1.83 -12.02 2.49
C LEU A 81 2.82 -11.60 3.58
N LYS A 82 2.76 -12.24 4.76
CA LYS A 82 3.67 -11.97 5.86
C LYS A 82 5.14 -12.21 5.49
N GLY A 83 5.43 -13.37 4.90
CA GLY A 83 6.78 -13.71 4.45
C GLY A 83 7.28 -12.78 3.35
N THR A 84 6.41 -12.41 2.41
CA THR A 84 6.78 -11.51 1.31
C THR A 84 7.15 -10.12 1.82
N LEU A 85 6.33 -9.51 2.68
CA LEU A 85 6.64 -8.17 3.21
C LEU A 85 7.82 -8.22 4.18
N ASP A 86 7.98 -9.25 5.00
CA ASP A 86 9.18 -9.42 5.85
C ASP A 86 10.46 -9.44 5.01
N LEU A 87 10.47 -10.22 3.92
CA LEU A 87 11.60 -10.27 3.00
C LEU A 87 11.89 -8.91 2.36
N VAL A 88 10.87 -8.22 1.85
CA VAL A 88 11.02 -6.90 1.22
C VAL A 88 11.58 -5.89 2.21
N MET A 89 10.99 -5.79 3.41
CA MET A 89 11.42 -4.85 4.44
C MET A 89 12.85 -5.12 4.88
N LYS A 90 13.25 -6.38 5.09
CA LYS A 90 14.63 -6.74 5.45
C LYS A 90 15.64 -6.47 4.34
N LYS A 91 15.23 -6.62 3.08
CA LYS A 91 16.09 -6.29 1.92
C LYS A 91 16.26 -4.78 1.74
N MET A 92 15.24 -3.98 2.07
CA MET A 92 15.30 -2.53 1.94
C MET A 92 15.95 -1.83 3.14
N PHE A 93 15.69 -2.31 4.36
CA PHE A 93 16.01 -1.59 5.60
C PHE A 93 16.99 -2.34 6.53
N GLY A 94 17.49 -3.52 6.11
CA GLY A 94 18.48 -4.32 6.83
C GLY A 94 17.89 -5.57 7.49
N GLN A 95 18.75 -6.57 7.74
CA GLN A 95 18.32 -7.89 8.23
C GLN A 95 17.82 -7.87 9.68
N ASP A 96 18.30 -6.93 10.50
CA ASP A 96 17.95 -6.80 11.92
C ASP A 96 16.61 -6.09 12.16
N ARG A 97 15.79 -5.93 11.11
CA ARG A 97 14.49 -5.24 11.22
C ARG A 97 13.40 -6.21 11.61
N GLU A 98 12.69 -5.86 12.68
CA GLU A 98 11.47 -6.54 13.09
C GLU A 98 10.23 -5.84 12.52
N LEU A 99 9.23 -6.65 12.13
CA LEU A 99 7.93 -6.19 11.64
C LEU A 99 6.87 -6.44 12.71
N ARG A 100 6.02 -5.44 12.95
CA ARG A 100 4.82 -5.55 13.77
C ARG A 100 3.58 -5.45 12.88
N TRP A 101 2.67 -6.39 13.06
CA TRP A 101 1.44 -6.50 12.27
C TRP A 101 0.26 -6.05 13.11
N ARG A 102 -0.45 -5.02 12.67
CA ARG A 102 -1.65 -4.51 13.36
C ARG A 102 -2.87 -4.76 12.48
N PRO A 103 -3.98 -5.30 13.02
CA PRO A 103 -5.24 -5.32 12.29
C PRO A 103 -5.61 -3.91 11.84
N SER A 104 -6.11 -3.78 10.61
CA SER A 104 -6.61 -2.53 10.07
C SER A 104 -7.83 -2.83 9.19
N TYR A 105 -8.35 -1.82 8.50
CA TYR A 105 -9.47 -1.95 7.59
C TYR A 105 -9.16 -1.26 6.27
N PHE A 106 -9.23 -2.02 5.18
CA PHE A 106 -9.26 -1.48 3.83
C PHE A 106 -10.44 -2.09 3.08
N PRO A 107 -11.24 -1.30 2.35
CA PRO A 107 -12.46 -1.79 1.71
C PRO A 107 -12.23 -2.83 0.60
N PHE A 108 -10.98 -3.05 0.18
CA PHE A 108 -10.58 -3.96 -0.89
C PHE A 108 -9.80 -5.20 -0.41
N THR A 109 -9.63 -5.40 0.91
CA THR A 109 -8.96 -6.59 1.47
C THR A 109 -9.65 -7.09 2.73
N GLU A 110 -9.67 -8.41 2.92
CA GLU A 110 -10.11 -9.06 4.17
C GLU A 110 -9.35 -10.39 4.36
N PRO A 111 -8.64 -10.61 5.48
CA PRO A 111 -8.35 -9.65 6.56
C PRO A 111 -7.38 -8.55 6.13
N SER A 112 -7.46 -7.39 6.78
CA SER A 112 -6.62 -6.21 6.52
C SER A 112 -5.60 -5.97 7.64
N VAL A 113 -4.38 -5.56 7.28
CA VAL A 113 -3.30 -5.28 8.24
C VAL A 113 -2.48 -4.05 7.86
N GLU A 114 -2.01 -3.35 8.88
CA GLU A 114 -0.92 -2.39 8.80
C GLU A 114 0.39 -3.02 9.28
N VAL A 115 1.50 -2.59 8.69
CA VAL A 115 2.83 -3.09 9.02
C VAL A 115 3.69 -1.94 9.53
N ASP A 116 4.16 -2.07 10.76
CA ASP A 116 5.18 -1.19 11.31
C ASP A 116 6.56 -1.89 11.23
N ILE A 117 7.62 -1.10 11.03
CA ILE A 117 9.00 -1.58 11.05
C ILE A 117 9.75 -0.95 12.21
N SER A 118 10.54 -1.76 12.93
CA SER A 118 11.41 -1.28 14.00
C SER A 118 12.30 -0.12 13.56
N CYS A 119 12.42 0.92 14.38
CA CYS A 119 13.21 2.10 14.04
C CYS A 119 14.68 1.73 13.82
N PHE A 120 15.23 2.17 12.68
CA PHE A 120 16.63 1.93 12.32
C PHE A 120 17.63 2.46 13.35
N LYS A 121 17.28 3.54 14.06
CA LYS A 121 18.16 4.22 15.01
C LYS A 121 18.21 3.56 16.39
N CYS A 122 17.08 3.11 16.93
CA CYS A 122 17.01 2.58 18.29
C CYS A 122 16.65 1.09 18.38
N GLY A 123 16.36 0.43 17.25
CA GLY A 123 16.04 -0.99 17.19
C GLY A 123 14.80 -1.36 17.99
N GLY A 124 13.74 -0.54 17.96
CA GLY A 124 12.50 -0.83 18.68
C GLY A 124 12.42 -0.25 20.10
N LYS A 125 13.51 0.30 20.66
CA LYS A 125 13.52 0.83 22.05
C LYS A 125 12.76 2.14 22.25
N GLY A 126 12.41 2.83 21.16
CA GLY A 126 11.83 4.18 21.18
C GLY A 126 12.89 5.29 21.22
N CYS A 127 12.76 6.28 20.35
CA CYS A 127 13.60 7.48 20.33
C CYS A 127 12.87 8.66 19.66
N ASN A 128 13.50 9.82 19.61
CA ASN A 128 12.92 11.01 18.99
C ASN A 128 12.54 10.84 17.50
N VAL A 129 13.27 10.01 16.75
CA VAL A 129 13.00 9.77 15.32
C VAL A 129 11.68 9.02 15.12
N CYS A 130 11.40 8.01 15.93
CA CYS A 130 10.14 7.26 15.90
C CYS A 130 9.11 7.79 16.89
N LYS A 131 9.28 9.02 17.43
CA LYS A 131 8.36 9.60 18.43
C LYS A 131 8.08 8.65 19.61
N HIS A 132 9.11 7.91 20.04
CA HIS A 132 9.08 6.94 21.14
C HIS A 132 8.21 5.69 20.92
N THR A 133 7.74 5.40 19.70
CA THR A 133 6.91 4.21 19.43
C THR A 133 7.70 2.91 19.27
N GLY A 134 9.01 3.02 19.02
CA GLY A 134 9.88 1.90 18.69
C GLY A 134 10.23 1.83 17.22
#